data_AF-A0A7Z9KUB2-F1
#
_entry.id   AF-A0A7Z9KUB2-F1
#
_cell.length_a   1.000
_cell.length_b   1.000
_cell.length_c   1.000
_cell.angle_alpha   90.00
_cell.angle_beta   90.00
_cell.angle_gamma   90.00
#
_symmetry.space_group_name_H-M   'P 1'
#
loop_
_entity.id
_entity.type
_entity.pdbx_description
1 polymer ?
#
loop_
_entity_poly.entity_id
_entity_poly.type
_entity_poly.pdbx_seq_one_letter_code
_entity_poly.pdbx_strand_id
1 'polypeptide(L)'
;MRRIAKTILFTSLLAMAGCSSADIIDLGSGSSNGDSAKADHGENSSSPVEKALDVLADLAQNGQTELQRALAGETLARIQAKEVLIDQVANARGVDLWHMCKDITPNDCGDRPEESSWSGTPAMRRTIVDNLDGYQWGNRLYFTLTEDTDPRNLAATLVHEVNHVLNRSECNYYQDFDTHEVDQTRAFVEEFRAFYSECWLKQGTKATVAVCREQAKQVMEELEYGMTPDFEEIMPGELNPLEQISEELINPRFWEDGSFGYLVPEFKVWPEDFDPCD
;
A
#
# COMPACT_ATOMS: atom_id res chain seq x y z
N MET A 1 -23.96 -2.56 -5.81
CA MET A 1 -22.49 -2.56 -5.90
C MET A 1 -21.95 -2.44 -4.49
N ARG A 2 -21.26 -3.47 -3.98
CA ARG A 2 -20.65 -3.54 -2.65
C ARG A 2 -19.35 -4.33 -2.84
N ARG A 3 -18.16 -3.70 -2.89
CA ARG A 3 -16.85 -4.39 -2.81
C ARG A 3 -15.59 -3.53 -2.84
N ILE A 4 -15.62 -2.30 -3.34
CA ILE A 4 -14.40 -1.46 -3.44
C ILE A 4 -13.82 -1.12 -2.06
N ALA A 5 -14.68 -1.02 -1.03
CA ALA A 5 -14.28 -0.72 0.34
C ALA A 5 -13.71 -1.92 1.13
N LYS A 6 -12.98 -2.82 0.46
CA LYS A 6 -12.12 -3.85 1.07
C LYS A 6 -10.66 -3.50 0.79
N THR A 7 -10.24 -2.34 1.25
CA THR A 7 -8.93 -1.79 0.94
C THR A 7 -7.86 -2.36 1.89
N ILE A 8 -7.04 -3.25 1.31
CA ILE A 8 -5.63 -3.50 1.65
C ILE A 8 -5.33 -4.19 3.00
N LEU A 9 -5.52 -5.53 3.06
CA LEU A 9 -4.44 -6.53 3.21
C LEU A 9 -4.94 -7.94 3.61
N PHE A 10 -4.57 -8.98 2.84
CA PHE A 10 -3.96 -10.21 3.37
C PHE A 10 -3.57 -11.19 2.25
N THR A 11 -2.27 -11.35 1.97
CA THR A 11 -1.73 -12.58 1.35
C THR A 11 -1.06 -13.45 2.41
N SER A 12 -1.87 -14.02 3.32
CA SER A 12 -1.48 -15.17 4.13
C SER A 12 -1.84 -16.49 3.42
N LEU A 13 -1.36 -16.70 2.19
CA LEU A 13 -1.65 -17.96 1.47
C LEU A 13 -0.56 -18.49 0.50
N LEU A 14 0.73 -18.22 0.72
CA LEU A 14 1.78 -18.89 -0.09
C LEU A 14 3.04 -19.30 0.70
N ALA A 15 2.84 -20.18 1.68
CA ALA A 15 3.91 -20.95 2.34
C ALA A 15 3.54 -22.45 2.52
N MET A 16 2.76 -23.02 1.59
CA MET A 16 2.33 -24.44 1.59
C MET A 16 2.53 -25.09 0.22
N ALA A 17 3.73 -25.01 -0.34
CA ALA A 17 4.18 -25.85 -1.44
C ALA A 17 5.59 -26.37 -1.14
N GLY A 18 5.67 -27.61 -0.67
CA GLY A 18 6.92 -28.16 -0.12
C GLY A 18 7.97 -28.46 -1.19
N CYS A 19 9.14 -27.83 -1.06
CA CYS A 19 10.39 -28.39 -1.57
C CYS A 19 11.26 -28.80 -0.38
N SER A 20 11.29 -30.11 -0.10
CA SER A 20 12.20 -30.71 0.87
C SER A 20 13.61 -30.72 0.31
N SER A 21 14.60 -30.24 1.09
CA SER A 21 15.65 -31.14 1.60
C SER A 21 16.69 -30.45 2.51
N ALA A 22 16.85 -31.02 3.71
CA ALA A 22 18.12 -31.33 4.38
C ALA A 22 18.94 -30.27 5.15
N ASP A 23 19.41 -30.76 6.31
CA ASP A 23 20.61 -30.43 7.10
C ASP A 23 20.65 -29.09 7.86
N ILE A 24 20.34 -29.08 9.17
CA ILE A 24 21.16 -29.51 10.33
C ILE A 24 22.34 -28.55 10.62
N ILE A 25 22.19 -27.74 11.67
CA ILE A 25 23.22 -27.58 12.71
C ILE A 25 22.54 -27.62 14.09
N ASP A 26 23.02 -28.53 14.93
CA ASP A 26 22.74 -28.64 16.37
C ASP A 26 23.77 -27.83 17.17
N LEU A 27 23.34 -27.10 18.21
CA LEU A 27 24.18 -26.71 19.35
C LEU A 27 23.36 -26.72 20.65
N GLY A 28 23.38 -27.84 21.35
CA GLY A 28 22.57 -28.06 22.56
C GLY A 28 23.11 -27.53 23.90
N SER A 29 22.19 -27.50 24.86
CA SER A 29 22.34 -27.70 26.33
C SER A 29 23.34 -26.87 27.15
N GLY A 30 22.82 -26.14 28.16
CA GLY A 30 23.59 -25.61 29.29
C GLY A 30 22.69 -25.12 30.44
N SER A 31 23.05 -25.44 31.69
CA SER A 31 22.24 -25.17 32.90
C SER A 31 23.18 -25.01 34.12
N SER A 32 22.80 -24.42 35.27
CA SER A 32 21.46 -24.05 35.78
C SER A 32 21.52 -22.90 36.79
N ASN A 33 20.38 -22.22 37.00
CA ASN A 33 20.00 -21.46 38.22
C ASN A 33 20.85 -20.25 38.66
N GLY A 34 20.17 -19.15 39.00
CA GLY A 34 20.77 -18.03 39.73
C GLY A 34 19.79 -16.86 39.95
N ASP A 35 18.97 -16.94 40.99
CA ASP A 35 18.09 -15.84 41.42
C ASP A 35 18.88 -14.56 41.72
N SER A 36 18.50 -13.44 41.10
CA SER A 36 18.81 -12.09 41.56
C SER A 36 17.97 -11.07 40.79
N ALA A 37 17.05 -10.42 41.48
CA ALA A 37 16.24 -9.34 40.91
C ALA A 37 17.14 -8.23 40.34
N LYS A 38 17.10 -8.07 39.02
CA LYS A 38 17.52 -6.86 38.31
C LYS A 38 16.33 -6.34 37.55
N ALA A 39 16.28 -5.01 37.44
CA ALA A 39 15.18 -4.32 36.77
C ALA A 39 14.93 -4.93 35.39
N ASP A 40 13.68 -5.32 35.17
CA ASP A 40 13.14 -5.55 33.84
C ASP A 40 13.28 -4.22 33.08
N HIS A 41 14.34 -4.12 32.28
CA HIS A 41 14.49 -3.07 31.29
C HIS A 41 13.47 -3.40 30.21
N GLY A 42 12.21 -2.98 30.47
CA GLY A 42 11.08 -3.28 29.61
C GLY A 42 11.48 -3.09 28.16
N GLU A 43 11.35 -4.16 27.38
CA GLU A 43 11.73 -4.15 25.98
C GLU A 43 11.03 -2.96 25.33
N ASN A 44 11.85 -2.06 24.78
CA ASN A 44 11.37 -0.86 24.12
C ASN A 44 10.81 -1.31 22.76
N SER A 45 9.63 -1.94 22.80
CA SER A 45 9.01 -2.62 21.69
C SER A 45 8.64 -1.59 20.63
N SER A 46 9.50 -1.47 19.62
CA SER A 46 9.25 -0.60 18.48
C SER A 46 7.91 -0.94 17.85
N SER A 47 7.16 0.10 17.51
CA SER A 47 5.87 -0.02 16.84
C SER A 47 6.02 -0.77 15.51
N PRO A 48 4.95 -1.39 14.98
CA PRO A 48 5.00 -2.05 13.68
C PRO A 48 5.50 -1.11 12.56
N VAL A 49 5.13 0.17 12.62
CA VAL A 49 5.60 1.20 11.68
C VAL A 49 7.11 1.38 11.77
N GLU A 50 7.67 1.59 12.97
CA GLU A 50 9.12 1.75 13.15
C GLU A 50 9.88 0.52 12.62
N LYS A 51 9.41 -0.69 12.91
CA LYS A 51 10.00 -1.94 12.40
C LYS A 51 9.90 -2.04 10.87
N ALA A 52 8.83 -1.55 10.25
CA ALA A 52 8.69 -1.51 8.79
C ALA A 52 9.62 -0.46 8.15
N LEU A 53 9.82 0.70 8.80
CA LEU A 53 10.80 1.69 8.37
C LEU A 53 12.24 1.17 8.48
N ASP A 54 12.56 0.37 9.51
CA ASP A 54 13.86 -0.32 9.62
C ASP A 54 14.06 -1.32 8.46
N VAL A 55 13.02 -2.05 8.05
CA VAL A 55 13.07 -2.93 6.87
C VAL A 55 13.28 -2.13 5.59
N LEU A 56 12.62 -0.99 5.40
CA LEU A 56 12.86 -0.10 4.26
C LEU A 56 14.29 0.46 4.27
N ALA A 57 14.84 0.81 5.44
CA ALA A 57 16.21 1.31 5.56
C ALA A 57 17.25 0.24 5.21
N ASP A 58 17.05 -1.01 5.64
CA ASP A 58 17.88 -2.15 5.22
C ASP A 58 17.77 -2.39 3.70
N LEU A 59 16.56 -2.43 3.15
CA LEU A 59 16.35 -2.65 1.71
C LEU A 59 16.90 -1.50 0.85
N ALA A 60 16.89 -0.26 1.32
CA ALA A 60 17.48 0.88 0.61
C ALA A 60 19.01 0.76 0.49
N GLN A 61 19.68 0.22 1.50
CA GLN A 61 21.14 0.07 1.54
C GLN A 61 21.61 -1.26 0.92
N ASN A 62 20.95 -2.35 1.30
CA ASN A 62 21.37 -3.74 1.06
C ASN A 62 20.46 -4.50 0.08
N GLY A 63 19.46 -3.83 -0.50
CA GLY A 63 18.57 -4.41 -1.51
C GLY A 63 19.32 -5.01 -2.69
N GLN A 64 18.84 -6.16 -3.16
CA GLN A 64 19.54 -7.02 -4.11
C GLN A 64 19.57 -6.46 -5.53
N THR A 65 18.59 -5.63 -5.90
CA THR A 65 18.49 -4.97 -7.20
C THR A 65 18.46 -3.46 -7.02
N GLU A 66 18.81 -2.72 -8.09
CA GLU A 66 18.75 -1.26 -8.08
C GLU A 66 17.32 -0.74 -7.86
N LEU A 67 16.34 -1.34 -8.54
CA LEU A 67 14.93 -1.02 -8.39
C LEU A 67 14.40 -1.28 -6.97
N GLN A 68 14.80 -2.39 -6.33
CA GLN A 68 14.43 -2.68 -4.93
C GLN A 68 15.00 -1.63 -3.97
N ARG A 69 16.26 -1.21 -4.16
CA ARG A 69 16.88 -0.14 -3.36
C ARG A 69 16.21 1.21 -3.59
N ALA A 70 15.87 1.53 -4.84
CA ALA A 70 15.21 2.78 -5.20
C ALA A 70 13.80 2.89 -4.59
N LEU A 71 12.96 1.87 -4.77
CA LEU A 71 11.61 1.81 -4.18
C LEU A 71 11.65 1.97 -2.64
N ALA A 72 12.56 1.25 -1.98
CA ALA A 72 12.70 1.32 -0.53
C ALA A 72 13.22 2.69 -0.04
N GLY A 73 14.27 3.21 -0.69
CA GLY A 73 14.93 4.46 -0.32
C GLY A 73 14.05 5.68 -0.54
N GLU A 74 13.33 5.74 -1.66
CA GLU A 74 12.40 6.83 -1.96
C GLU A 74 11.20 6.80 -1.01
N THR A 75 10.56 5.65 -0.82
CA THR A 75 9.45 5.48 0.15
C THR A 75 9.84 5.95 1.54
N LEU A 76 11.02 5.53 2.02
CA LEU A 76 11.56 5.98 3.30
C LEU A 76 11.82 7.50 3.34
N ALA A 77 12.36 8.07 2.26
CA ALA A 77 12.65 9.50 2.17
C ALA A 77 11.37 10.36 2.28
N ARG A 78 10.26 9.98 1.62
CA ARG A 78 8.98 10.72 1.68
C ARG A 78 8.39 10.76 3.08
N ILE A 79 8.41 9.61 3.76
CA ILE A 79 7.92 9.48 5.13
C ILE A 79 8.81 10.30 6.09
N GLN A 80 10.14 10.24 5.93
CA GLN A 80 11.09 11.01 6.75
C GLN A 80 10.99 12.53 6.50
N ALA A 81 10.73 12.95 5.26
CA ALA A 81 10.50 14.34 4.89
C ALA A 81 9.14 14.88 5.39
N LYS A 82 8.23 14.00 5.83
CA LYS A 82 6.81 14.28 6.13
C LYS A 82 6.01 14.73 4.90
N GLU A 83 6.52 14.40 3.72
CA GLU A 83 5.77 14.48 2.46
C GLU A 83 4.66 13.44 2.43
N VAL A 84 4.87 12.29 3.08
CA VAL A 84 3.85 11.28 3.41
C VAL A 84 3.67 11.21 4.93
N LEU A 85 2.43 11.12 5.38
CA LEU A 85 2.05 11.05 6.80
C LEU A 85 1.41 9.69 7.10
N ILE A 86 1.78 9.07 8.22
CA ILE A 86 1.22 7.78 8.67
C ILE A 86 0.46 7.99 9.98
N ASP A 87 -0.78 7.50 10.04
CA ASP A 87 -1.64 7.54 11.23
C ASP A 87 -2.47 6.23 11.36
N GLN A 88 -3.32 6.14 12.38
CA GLN A 88 -4.25 5.04 12.60
C GLN A 88 -5.63 5.37 12.02
N VAL A 89 -6.36 4.38 11.48
CA VAL A 89 -7.76 4.57 11.00
C VAL A 89 -8.65 5.17 12.10
N ALA A 90 -8.46 4.76 13.36
CA ALA A 90 -9.17 5.33 14.52
C ALA A 90 -8.93 6.84 14.74
N ASN A 91 -7.85 7.41 14.20
CA ASN A 91 -7.47 8.81 14.31
C ASN A 91 -7.99 9.69 13.17
N ALA A 92 -8.50 9.12 12.07
CA ALA A 92 -9.08 9.89 10.95
C ALA A 92 -10.19 10.86 11.41
N ARG A 93 -10.21 12.08 10.88
CA ARG A 93 -11.17 13.17 11.19
C ARG A 93 -11.51 13.93 9.91
N GLY A 94 -12.45 14.87 10.00
CA GLY A 94 -12.75 15.81 8.93
C GLY A 94 -13.11 15.12 7.63
N VAL A 95 -12.57 15.64 6.54
CA VAL A 95 -12.79 15.16 5.16
C VAL A 95 -12.25 13.72 4.97
N ASP A 96 -11.09 13.38 5.53
CA ASP A 96 -10.47 12.05 5.40
C ASP A 96 -11.41 10.94 5.94
N LEU A 97 -12.01 11.16 7.11
CA LEU A 97 -12.99 10.25 7.70
C LEU A 97 -14.31 10.19 6.91
N TRP A 98 -14.66 11.28 6.20
CA TRP A 98 -15.87 11.33 5.38
C TRP A 98 -15.69 10.50 4.10
N HIS A 99 -14.52 10.56 3.44
CA HIS A 99 -14.19 9.70 2.31
C HIS A 99 -14.18 8.22 2.70
N MET A 100 -13.51 7.84 3.81
CA MET A 100 -13.59 6.48 4.36
C MET A 100 -15.02 6.01 4.60
N CYS A 101 -15.88 6.88 5.14
CA CYS A 101 -17.28 6.58 5.32
C CYS A 101 -17.99 6.35 3.98
N LYS A 102 -17.73 7.21 2.99
CA LYS A 102 -18.40 7.20 1.69
C LYS A 102 -18.11 5.93 0.92
N ASP A 103 -16.90 5.37 1.02
CA ASP A 103 -16.57 4.08 0.41
C ASP A 103 -17.24 2.91 1.16
N ILE A 104 -17.13 2.88 2.50
CA ILE A 104 -17.57 1.75 3.34
C ILE A 104 -19.09 1.71 3.53
N THR A 105 -19.69 2.86 3.85
CA THR A 105 -21.09 3.04 4.26
C THR A 105 -21.70 4.31 3.62
N PRO A 106 -21.81 4.41 2.28
CA PRO A 106 -22.18 5.64 1.57
C PRO A 106 -23.49 6.31 2.03
N ASN A 107 -24.42 5.55 2.60
CA ASN A 107 -25.72 6.05 3.06
C ASN A 107 -25.68 6.68 4.46
N ASP A 108 -24.59 6.51 5.23
CA ASP A 108 -24.52 6.86 6.66
C ASP A 108 -23.68 8.12 6.94
N CYS A 109 -23.07 8.73 5.92
CA CYS A 109 -22.03 9.76 6.06
C CYS A 109 -22.56 11.20 6.20
N GLY A 110 -23.72 11.48 5.59
CA GLY A 110 -24.22 12.84 5.42
C GLY A 110 -23.36 13.68 4.46
N ASP A 111 -23.57 14.99 4.51
CA ASP A 111 -22.85 15.96 3.68
C ASP A 111 -21.36 16.08 4.08
N ARG A 112 -20.52 16.52 3.14
CA ARG A 112 -19.08 16.72 3.36
C ARG A 112 -18.82 17.74 4.49
N PRO A 113 -18.00 17.40 5.51
CA PRO A 113 -17.79 18.28 6.66
C PRO A 113 -16.83 19.43 6.34
N GLU A 114 -17.21 20.66 6.69
CA GLU A 114 -16.33 21.83 6.66
C GLU A 114 -15.30 21.83 7.80
N GLU A 115 -15.63 21.22 8.95
CA GLU A 115 -14.76 21.20 10.12
C GLU A 115 -13.78 20.03 10.10
N SER A 116 -12.47 20.31 10.18
CA SER A 116 -11.42 19.29 10.35
C SER A 116 -11.54 18.52 11.68
N SER A 117 -12.27 19.06 12.67
CA SER A 117 -12.63 18.39 13.91
C SER A 117 -13.79 17.39 13.78
N TRP A 118 -14.48 17.33 12.62
CA TRP A 118 -15.58 16.39 12.42
C TRP A 118 -15.13 14.95 12.63
N SER A 119 -16.02 14.14 13.16
CA SER A 119 -15.62 12.86 13.76
C SER A 119 -16.66 11.75 13.60
N GLY A 120 -17.69 11.99 12.77
CA GLY A 120 -18.74 11.02 12.47
C GLY A 120 -19.54 10.53 13.68
N THR A 121 -20.34 9.48 13.46
CA THR A 121 -21.06 8.80 14.55
C THR A 121 -20.24 7.65 15.13
N PRO A 122 -20.45 7.25 16.40
CA PRO A 122 -19.78 6.08 16.97
C PRO A 122 -20.08 4.75 16.25
N ALA A 123 -21.22 4.65 15.57
CA ALA A 123 -21.58 3.47 14.77
C ALA A 123 -20.78 3.44 13.46
N MET A 124 -20.80 4.55 12.71
CA MET A 124 -20.02 4.74 11.49
C MET A 124 -18.53 4.46 11.71
N ARG A 125 -17.92 5.05 12.76
CA ARG A 125 -16.51 4.77 13.09
C ARG A 125 -16.22 3.31 13.36
N ARG A 126 -17.11 2.62 14.08
CA ARG A 126 -16.94 1.19 14.35
C ARG A 126 -16.94 0.43 13.03
N THR A 127 -17.91 0.69 12.14
CA THR A 127 -17.94 0.04 10.83
C THR A 127 -16.67 0.31 10.02
N ILE A 128 -16.15 1.55 10.03
CA ILE A 128 -14.89 1.89 9.35
C ILE A 128 -13.71 1.11 9.95
N VAL A 129 -13.50 1.15 11.26
CA VAL A 129 -12.38 0.44 11.94
C VAL A 129 -12.51 -1.09 11.83
N ASP A 130 -13.72 -1.63 11.85
CA ASP A 130 -13.97 -3.07 11.74
C ASP A 130 -13.86 -3.59 10.29
N ASN A 131 -13.70 -2.72 9.27
CA ASN A 131 -13.67 -3.10 7.84
C ASN A 131 -12.51 -2.50 7.03
N LEU A 132 -11.69 -1.60 7.59
CA LEU A 132 -10.48 -1.06 6.95
C LEU A 132 -9.21 -1.53 7.67
N ASP A 133 -8.39 -2.28 6.94
CA ASP A 133 -7.02 -2.62 7.31
C ASP A 133 -6.05 -1.47 6.93
N GLY A 134 -6.30 -0.81 5.79
CA GLY A 134 -5.60 0.39 5.34
C GLY A 134 -6.51 1.39 4.59
N TYR A 135 -6.07 2.64 4.45
CA TYR A 135 -6.69 3.67 3.61
C TYR A 135 -5.71 4.80 3.27
N GLN A 136 -5.73 5.31 2.04
CA GLN A 136 -4.96 6.47 1.61
C GLN A 136 -5.90 7.62 1.23
N TRP A 137 -5.55 8.84 1.65
CA TRP A 137 -6.20 10.07 1.18
C TRP A 137 -5.20 11.23 1.10
N GLY A 138 -5.06 11.84 -0.08
CA GLY A 138 -3.99 12.82 -0.34
C GLY A 138 -2.63 12.24 0.04
N ASN A 139 -1.91 12.87 0.99
CA ASN A 139 -0.65 12.32 1.50
C ASN A 139 -0.74 11.55 2.84
N ARG A 140 -1.94 11.18 3.28
CA ARG A 140 -2.17 10.53 4.57
C ARG A 140 -2.47 9.05 4.37
N LEU A 141 -1.70 8.21 5.05
CA LEU A 141 -1.87 6.77 5.10
C LEU A 141 -2.39 6.40 6.49
N TYR A 142 -3.52 5.69 6.51
CA TYR A 142 -4.16 5.21 7.72
C TYR A 142 -4.09 3.69 7.75
N PHE A 143 -3.71 3.13 8.89
CA PHE A 143 -3.67 1.68 9.07
C PHE A 143 -4.42 1.24 10.33
N THR A 144 -4.87 0.00 10.35
CA THR A 144 -5.32 -0.72 11.54
C THR A 144 -4.23 -1.73 11.91
N LEU A 145 -3.31 -1.31 12.78
CA LEU A 145 -2.11 -2.10 13.11
C LEU A 145 -2.26 -2.88 14.42
N THR A 146 -1.64 -4.06 14.48
CA THR A 146 -1.55 -4.90 15.69
C THR A 146 -0.10 -5.22 16.02
N GLU A 147 0.16 -5.75 17.22
CA GLU A 147 1.51 -6.20 17.60
C GLU A 147 2.02 -7.36 16.72
N ASP A 148 1.09 -8.12 16.12
CA ASP A 148 1.35 -9.24 15.20
C ASP A 148 1.56 -8.81 13.74
N THR A 149 1.46 -7.51 13.39
CA THR A 149 1.67 -7.04 12.02
C THR A 149 3.11 -7.31 11.57
N ASP A 150 3.28 -8.16 10.54
CA ASP A 150 4.60 -8.48 9.97
C ASP A 150 5.28 -7.23 9.37
N PRO A 151 6.47 -6.83 9.85
CA PRO A 151 7.14 -5.61 9.39
C PRO A 151 7.58 -5.63 7.92
N ARG A 152 7.82 -6.80 7.32
CA ARG A 152 8.20 -6.91 5.90
C ARG A 152 6.99 -6.76 4.99
N ASN A 153 5.84 -7.30 5.40
CA ASN A 153 4.58 -7.06 4.71
C ASN A 153 4.20 -5.58 4.82
N LEU A 154 4.23 -4.99 6.02
CA LEU A 154 3.94 -3.55 6.19
C LEU A 154 4.93 -2.66 5.42
N ALA A 155 6.23 -3.00 5.35
CA ALA A 155 7.19 -2.27 4.51
C ALA A 155 6.81 -2.31 3.02
N ALA A 156 6.32 -3.44 2.53
CA ALA A 156 5.85 -3.56 1.15
C ALA A 156 4.54 -2.80 0.91
N THR A 157 3.62 -2.81 1.88
CA THR A 157 2.41 -1.98 1.87
C THR A 157 2.75 -0.50 1.86
N LEU A 158 3.75 -0.04 2.63
CA LEU A 158 4.19 1.36 2.57
C LEU A 158 4.70 1.75 1.17
N VAL A 159 5.34 0.83 0.43
CA VAL A 159 5.73 1.09 -0.98
C VAL A 159 4.51 1.16 -1.90
N HIS A 160 3.50 0.31 -1.68
CA HIS A 160 2.21 0.35 -2.38
C HIS A 160 1.52 1.71 -2.14
N GLU A 161 1.25 2.05 -0.88
CA GLU A 161 0.59 3.31 -0.51
C GLU A 161 1.35 4.57 -0.98
N VAL A 162 2.68 4.60 -0.85
CA VAL A 162 3.47 5.74 -1.33
C VAL A 162 3.49 5.84 -2.85
N ASN A 163 3.28 4.72 -3.57
CA ASN A 163 2.99 4.78 -5.00
C ASN A 163 1.63 5.45 -5.30
N HIS A 164 0.61 5.26 -4.46
CA HIS A 164 -0.65 5.98 -4.60
C HIS A 164 -0.47 7.49 -4.36
N VAL A 165 0.21 7.87 -3.28
CA VAL A 165 0.49 9.29 -2.95
C VAL A 165 1.31 9.99 -4.05
N LEU A 166 2.33 9.32 -4.59
CA LEU A 166 3.14 9.84 -5.71
C LEU A 166 2.29 10.21 -6.92
N ASN A 167 1.41 9.29 -7.31
CA ASN A 167 0.63 9.39 -8.53
C ASN A 167 -0.71 10.12 -8.34
N ARG A 168 -1.01 10.54 -7.11
CA ARG A 168 -2.31 11.06 -6.68
C ARG A 168 -3.43 10.14 -7.14
N SER A 169 -3.31 8.84 -6.85
CA SER A 169 -4.25 7.83 -7.35
C SER A 169 -5.70 8.14 -7.00
N GLU A 170 -5.95 8.83 -5.88
CA GLU A 170 -7.27 9.34 -5.52
C GLU A 170 -7.86 10.26 -6.60
N CYS A 171 -7.04 11.07 -7.29
CA CYS A 171 -7.44 11.89 -8.45
C CYS A 171 -7.91 11.06 -9.65
N ASN A 172 -7.44 9.81 -9.75
CA ASN A 172 -7.70 8.92 -10.88
C ASN A 172 -8.84 7.94 -10.60
N TYR A 173 -9.14 7.66 -9.32
CA TYR A 173 -10.18 6.73 -8.90
C TYR A 173 -11.59 7.18 -9.23
N TYR A 174 -11.89 8.46 -9.04
CA TYR A 174 -13.27 8.95 -9.06
C TYR A 174 -13.59 9.71 -10.35
N GLN A 175 -14.72 9.37 -10.98
CA GLN A 175 -15.35 10.18 -12.01
C GLN A 175 -16.05 11.39 -11.39
N ASP A 176 -16.55 11.25 -10.16
CA ASP A 176 -17.14 12.31 -9.36
C ASP A 176 -16.83 12.09 -7.87
N PHE A 177 -16.11 13.06 -7.27
CA PHE A 177 -15.61 13.01 -5.90
C PHE A 177 -16.71 13.11 -4.83
N ASP A 178 -17.71 13.96 -5.03
CA ASP A 178 -18.73 14.18 -4.00
C ASP A 178 -19.71 13.00 -3.92
N THR A 179 -19.95 12.32 -5.04
CA THR A 179 -20.78 11.11 -5.12
C THR A 179 -20.01 9.83 -4.78
N HIS A 180 -18.69 9.79 -4.95
CA HIS A 180 -17.84 8.59 -4.96
C HIS A 180 -18.21 7.62 -6.11
N GLU A 181 -18.43 8.15 -7.32
CA GLU A 181 -18.55 7.33 -8.53
C GLU A 181 -17.15 6.92 -9.03
N VAL A 182 -16.82 5.63 -8.98
CA VAL A 182 -15.45 5.12 -9.25
C VAL A 182 -15.29 4.67 -10.70
N ASP A 183 -14.28 5.23 -11.38
CA ASP A 183 -13.78 4.75 -12.67
C ASP A 183 -13.07 3.40 -12.48
N GLN A 184 -13.73 2.32 -12.91
CA GLN A 184 -13.21 0.96 -12.75
C GLN A 184 -11.95 0.69 -13.56
N THR A 185 -11.74 1.41 -14.67
CA THR A 185 -10.57 1.24 -15.54
C THR A 185 -9.35 1.92 -14.92
N ARG A 186 -9.50 3.18 -14.50
CA ARG A 186 -8.42 3.95 -13.87
C ARG A 186 -8.05 3.36 -12.53
N ALA A 187 -9.02 3.10 -11.65
CA ALA A 187 -8.76 2.48 -10.36
C ALA A 187 -8.02 1.13 -10.50
N PHE A 188 -8.34 0.35 -11.53
CA PHE A 188 -7.59 -0.87 -11.84
C PHE A 188 -6.12 -0.58 -12.19
N VAL A 189 -5.83 0.39 -13.05
CA VAL A 189 -4.45 0.73 -13.49
C VAL A 189 -3.60 1.18 -12.32
N GLU A 190 -4.14 2.06 -11.48
CA GLU A 190 -3.46 2.61 -10.31
C GLU A 190 -3.13 1.52 -9.26
N GLU A 191 -4.10 0.69 -8.88
CA GLU A 191 -3.91 -0.44 -7.94
C GLU A 191 -2.95 -1.49 -8.54
N PHE A 192 -3.10 -1.82 -9.83
CA PHE A 192 -2.20 -2.73 -10.54
C PHE A 192 -0.75 -2.24 -10.48
N ARG A 193 -0.51 -0.95 -10.73
CA ARG A 193 0.82 -0.34 -10.63
C ARG A 193 1.38 -0.43 -9.21
N ALA A 194 0.58 -0.17 -8.18
CA ALA A 194 1.04 -0.23 -6.80
C ALA A 194 1.36 -1.66 -6.34
N PHE A 195 0.54 -2.67 -6.69
CA PHE A 195 0.87 -4.09 -6.48
C PHE A 195 2.09 -4.54 -7.29
N TYR A 196 2.32 -3.96 -8.46
CA TYR A 196 3.52 -4.21 -9.26
C TYR A 196 4.78 -3.68 -8.55
N SER A 197 4.74 -2.45 -7.99
CA SER A 197 5.79 -1.90 -7.12
C SER A 197 6.04 -2.76 -5.88
N GLU A 198 4.97 -3.23 -5.22
CA GLU A 198 5.06 -4.15 -4.09
C GLU A 198 5.80 -5.45 -4.46
N CYS A 199 5.49 -6.03 -5.63
CA CYS A 199 6.19 -7.21 -6.12
C CYS A 199 7.69 -6.96 -6.36
N TRP A 200 8.07 -5.85 -7.00
CA TRP A 200 9.48 -5.51 -7.23
C TRP A 200 10.25 -5.34 -5.90
N LEU A 201 9.62 -4.78 -4.87
CA LEU A 201 10.19 -4.74 -3.53
C LEU A 201 10.32 -6.14 -2.91
N LYS A 202 9.28 -6.97 -2.96
CA LYS A 202 9.25 -8.30 -2.31
C LYS A 202 10.18 -9.33 -2.98
N GLN A 203 10.23 -9.36 -4.31
CA GLN A 203 10.86 -10.46 -5.06
C GLN A 203 12.38 -10.26 -5.29
N GLY A 204 12.91 -9.04 -5.20
CA GLY A 204 14.35 -8.77 -5.33
C GLY A 204 14.93 -9.29 -6.64
N THR A 205 15.93 -10.17 -6.59
CA THR A 205 16.52 -10.79 -7.81
C THR A 205 15.60 -11.73 -8.58
N LYS A 206 14.45 -12.14 -8.01
CA LYS A 206 13.44 -12.96 -8.70
C LYS A 206 12.41 -12.11 -9.45
N ALA A 207 12.41 -10.80 -9.24
CA ALA A 207 11.48 -9.89 -9.88
C ALA A 207 11.74 -9.81 -11.39
N THR A 208 10.69 -9.94 -12.19
CA THR A 208 10.68 -9.77 -13.64
C THR A 208 9.31 -9.23 -14.05
N VAL A 209 9.20 -8.65 -15.25
CA VAL A 209 7.91 -8.13 -15.77
C VAL A 209 6.80 -9.18 -15.67
N ALA A 210 7.06 -10.39 -16.18
CA ALA A 210 6.08 -11.46 -16.17
C ALA A 210 5.69 -11.92 -14.76
N VAL A 211 6.66 -12.02 -13.83
CA VAL A 211 6.40 -12.41 -12.43
C VAL A 211 5.55 -11.36 -11.72
N CYS A 212 5.89 -10.07 -11.85
CA CYS A 212 5.16 -9.02 -11.15
C CYS A 212 3.81 -8.68 -11.79
N ARG A 213 3.68 -8.82 -13.12
CA ARG A 213 2.39 -8.74 -13.83
C ARG A 213 1.42 -9.79 -13.32
N GLU A 214 1.88 -11.04 -13.24
CA GLU A 214 1.04 -12.15 -12.79
C GLU A 214 0.72 -12.04 -11.29
N GLN A 215 1.68 -11.65 -10.44
CA GLN A 215 1.42 -11.42 -9.02
C GLN A 215 0.40 -10.28 -8.80
N ALA A 216 0.58 -9.12 -9.44
CA ALA A 216 -0.35 -7.99 -9.31
C ALA A 216 -1.75 -8.37 -9.78
N LYS A 217 -1.85 -9.06 -10.93
CA LYS A 217 -3.13 -9.58 -11.44
C LYS A 217 -3.79 -10.57 -10.46
N GLN A 218 -3.05 -11.52 -9.92
CA GLN A 218 -3.58 -12.51 -8.96
C GLN A 218 -4.11 -11.83 -7.69
N VAL A 219 -3.39 -10.85 -7.14
CA VAL A 219 -3.85 -10.09 -5.97
C VAL A 219 -5.14 -9.30 -6.27
N MET A 220 -5.23 -8.68 -7.45
CA MET A 220 -6.44 -7.98 -7.91
C MET A 220 -7.65 -8.92 -8.05
N GLU A 221 -7.44 -10.17 -8.51
CA GLU A 221 -8.47 -11.21 -8.59
C GLU A 221 -8.87 -11.76 -7.19
N GLU A 222 -7.89 -12.04 -6.32
CA GLU A 222 -8.09 -12.62 -4.99
C GLU A 222 -8.80 -11.68 -4.01
N LEU A 223 -8.49 -10.38 -4.05
CA LEU A 223 -9.12 -9.37 -3.19
C LEU A 223 -10.56 -9.02 -3.61
N GLU A 224 -11.06 -9.62 -4.71
CA GLU A 224 -12.41 -9.41 -5.26
C GLU A 224 -12.75 -7.92 -5.51
N TYR A 225 -11.77 -7.08 -5.89
CA TYR A 225 -11.99 -5.65 -6.20
C TYR A 225 -13.19 -5.44 -7.14
N GLY A 226 -13.47 -6.43 -8.01
CA GLY A 226 -14.70 -6.49 -8.80
C GLY A 226 -14.71 -5.52 -9.97
N MET A 227 -13.58 -4.86 -10.22
CA MET A 227 -13.33 -3.99 -11.35
C MET A 227 -13.46 -4.79 -12.65
N THR A 228 -14.19 -4.21 -13.59
CA THR A 228 -14.26 -4.67 -14.98
C THR A 228 -13.66 -3.57 -15.86
N PRO A 229 -12.32 -3.45 -15.92
CA PRO A 229 -11.67 -2.38 -16.67
C PRO A 229 -12.01 -2.50 -18.16
N ASP A 230 -12.46 -1.39 -18.75
CA ASP A 230 -12.61 -1.22 -20.19
C ASP A 230 -11.36 -0.51 -20.74
N PHE A 231 -10.38 -1.30 -21.16
CA PHE A 231 -9.11 -0.78 -21.68
C PHE A 231 -9.24 -0.06 -23.03
N GLU A 232 -10.37 -0.16 -23.75
CA GLU A 232 -10.51 0.50 -25.06
C GLU A 232 -10.53 2.03 -24.92
N GLU A 233 -10.94 2.58 -23.77
CA GLU A 233 -10.90 4.03 -23.51
C GLU A 233 -9.47 4.57 -23.41
N ILE A 234 -8.59 3.84 -22.72
CA ILE A 234 -7.22 4.28 -22.40
C ILE A 234 -6.15 3.71 -23.35
N MET A 235 -6.45 2.60 -24.03
CA MET A 235 -5.54 1.84 -24.90
C MET A 235 -6.28 1.28 -26.12
N PRO A 236 -6.87 2.14 -26.97
CA PRO A 236 -7.76 1.71 -28.05
C PRO A 236 -7.06 0.80 -29.07
N GLY A 237 -7.63 -0.37 -29.30
CA GLY A 237 -7.14 -1.36 -30.26
C GLY A 237 -5.96 -2.23 -29.80
N GLU A 238 -5.53 -2.15 -28.54
CA GLU A 238 -4.50 -3.05 -28.01
C GLU A 238 -5.09 -4.45 -27.71
N LEU A 239 -4.35 -5.51 -28.09
CA LEU A 239 -4.78 -6.89 -27.95
C LEU A 239 -4.42 -7.50 -26.58
N ASN A 240 -3.36 -7.01 -25.93
CA ASN A 240 -2.95 -7.43 -24.59
C ASN A 240 -2.66 -6.22 -23.67
N PRO A 241 -3.66 -5.43 -23.26
CA PRO A 241 -3.44 -4.19 -22.49
C PRO A 241 -2.58 -4.36 -21.24
N LEU A 242 -2.79 -5.42 -20.45
CA LEU A 242 -1.99 -5.72 -19.25
C LEU A 242 -0.52 -6.02 -19.56
N GLU A 243 -0.22 -6.61 -20.73
CA GLU A 243 1.15 -6.86 -21.16
C GLU A 243 1.84 -5.54 -21.47
N GLN A 244 1.21 -4.69 -22.27
CA GLN A 244 1.75 -3.37 -22.58
C GLN A 244 1.89 -2.49 -21.32
N ILE A 245 0.87 -2.36 -20.46
CA ILE A 245 0.97 -1.60 -19.19
C ILE A 245 2.18 -2.05 -18.36
N SER A 246 2.41 -3.36 -18.25
CA SER A 246 3.52 -3.90 -17.45
C SER A 246 4.90 -3.58 -18.03
N GLU A 247 5.02 -3.55 -19.36
CA GLU A 247 6.25 -3.14 -20.05
C GLU A 247 6.44 -1.61 -19.95
N GLU A 248 5.39 -0.80 -20.14
CA GLU A 248 5.54 0.67 -20.08
C GLU A 248 5.82 1.19 -18.66
N LEU A 249 5.28 0.56 -17.62
CA LEU A 249 5.59 0.93 -16.22
C LEU A 249 7.09 0.80 -15.87
N ILE A 250 7.80 -0.16 -16.48
CA ILE A 250 9.26 -0.31 -16.31
C ILE A 250 10.09 0.47 -17.34
N ASN A 251 9.45 1.09 -18.33
CA ASN A 251 10.10 1.72 -19.47
C ASN A 251 10.37 3.22 -19.18
N PRO A 252 11.63 3.67 -19.07
CA PRO A 252 11.95 5.06 -18.74
C PRO A 252 11.37 6.10 -19.69
N ARG A 253 10.96 5.69 -20.91
CA ARG A 253 10.36 6.59 -21.90
C ARG A 253 8.95 7.06 -21.54
N PHE A 254 8.19 6.28 -20.77
CA PHE A 254 6.85 6.66 -20.31
C PHE A 254 6.89 7.42 -18.98
N TRP A 255 8.06 7.51 -18.35
CA TRP A 255 8.30 8.41 -17.22
C TRP A 255 8.48 9.88 -17.68
N GLU A 256 8.52 10.18 -18.98
CA GLU A 256 8.65 11.57 -19.46
C GLU A 256 7.30 12.29 -19.66
N ASP A 257 6.19 11.56 -19.84
CA ASP A 257 4.83 12.12 -19.92
C ASP A 257 3.87 11.63 -18.82
N GLY A 258 4.22 10.56 -18.10
CA GLY A 258 3.46 10.05 -16.96
C GLY A 258 2.14 9.37 -17.35
N SER A 259 1.96 8.93 -18.59
CA SER A 259 0.66 8.51 -19.12
C SER A 259 -0.03 7.33 -18.38
N PHE A 260 0.73 6.54 -17.62
CA PHE A 260 0.24 5.46 -16.75
C PHE A 260 0.75 5.60 -15.30
N GLY A 261 1.22 6.80 -14.94
CA GLY A 261 1.93 7.07 -13.70
C GLY A 261 3.31 6.44 -13.63
N TYR A 262 3.89 6.52 -12.44
CA TYR A 262 5.28 6.25 -12.13
C TYR A 262 5.42 5.06 -11.21
N LEU A 263 6.27 4.11 -11.58
CA LEU A 263 6.53 2.91 -10.77
C LEU A 263 7.40 3.24 -9.54
N VAL A 264 8.47 4.01 -9.75
CA VAL A 264 9.35 4.50 -8.68
C VAL A 264 9.03 5.97 -8.41
N PRO A 265 8.95 6.39 -7.13
CA PRO A 265 8.92 7.81 -6.80
C PRO A 265 10.27 8.46 -7.11
N GLU A 266 10.43 9.10 -8.27
CA GLU A 266 11.59 9.97 -8.50
C GLU A 266 11.32 11.36 -7.92
N PHE A 267 12.30 11.93 -7.18
CA PHE A 267 12.14 13.24 -6.52
C PHE A 267 11.73 14.40 -7.45
N LYS A 268 12.02 14.31 -8.75
CA LYS A 268 11.68 15.36 -9.73
C LYS A 268 10.20 15.33 -10.16
N VAL A 269 9.47 14.28 -9.81
CA VAL A 269 8.11 13.97 -10.25
C VAL A 269 7.10 14.13 -9.11
N TRP A 270 7.59 14.29 -7.88
CA TRP A 270 6.77 14.39 -6.69
C TRP A 270 5.83 15.62 -6.72
N PRO A 271 4.55 15.49 -6.35
CA PRO A 271 3.61 16.62 -6.34
C PRO A 271 4.09 17.81 -5.51
N GLU A 272 3.85 19.05 -5.99
CA GLU A 272 4.13 20.27 -5.24
C GLU A 272 3.15 20.49 -4.06
N ASP A 273 1.94 19.96 -4.19
CA ASP A 273 0.89 19.92 -3.17
C ASP A 273 0.15 18.58 -3.18
N PHE A 274 -0.68 18.39 -2.15
CA PHE A 274 -1.59 17.24 -1.99
C PHE A 274 -3.00 17.73 -1.67
N ASP A 275 -3.38 18.87 -2.23
CA ASP A 275 -4.75 19.35 -2.04
C ASP A 275 -5.70 18.31 -2.68
N PRO A 276 -6.85 18.00 -2.05
CA PRO A 276 -7.82 17.08 -2.63
C PRO A 276 -8.19 17.53 -4.05
N CYS A 277 -8.36 16.57 -4.94
CA CYS A 277 -8.63 16.84 -6.35
C CYS A 277 -10.00 17.57 -6.48
N ASP A 278 -10.00 18.70 -7.19
CA ASP A 278 -11.18 19.53 -7.50
C ASP A 278 -11.87 19.10 -8.81
#